data_AF-I7J5E7-F1
#
_entry.id   AF-I7J5E7-F1
#
_cell.length_a   1.000
_cell.length_b   1.000
_cell.length_c   1.000
_cell.angle_alpha   90.00
_cell.angle_beta   90.00
_cell.angle_gamma   90.00
#
_symmetry.space_group_name_H-M   'P 1'
#
loop_
_entity.id
_entity.type
_entity.pdbx_description
1 polymer ?
#
loop_
_entity_poly.entity_id
_entity_poly.type
_entity_poly.pdbx_seq_one_letter_code
_entity_poly.pdbx_strand_id
1 'polypeptide(L)'
;MTSRWDVERFGIGPMATPRQADVLLVTGYVSLKTLKRIIRTYEQMPEPKWVLAFGSCTVNGGIYWDSYNTITNLAEYIPVDITVSGCMPRPEAVMDALQTLMKMIQSGEAGAYKKYKENYEYYKANQDRVLRKTYPILGEKLIQNEEAATSIE
;
A
#
# COMPACT_ATOMS: atom_id res chain seq x y z
N MET A 1 -17.99 4.91 -3.64
CA MET A 1 -18.71 4.92 -2.35
C MET A 1 -20.18 4.66 -2.62
N THR A 2 -20.89 3.94 -1.74
CA THR A 2 -22.29 3.52 -1.99
C THR A 2 -23.24 4.22 -1.03
N SER A 3 -24.50 4.38 -1.42
CA SER A 3 -25.52 5.07 -0.62
C SER A 3 -25.77 4.44 0.75
N ARG A 4 -25.46 3.15 0.92
CA ARG A 4 -25.65 2.44 2.20
C ARG A 4 -24.56 2.79 3.22
N TRP A 5 -23.33 2.98 2.75
CA TRP A 5 -22.17 3.21 3.59
C TRP A 5 -21.31 4.30 2.95
N ASP A 6 -21.65 5.55 3.27
CA ASP A 6 -21.03 6.73 2.70
C ASP A 6 -19.91 7.26 3.60
N VAL A 7 -18.68 7.28 3.08
CA VAL A 7 -17.52 7.89 3.76
C VAL A 7 -17.28 9.33 3.34
N GLU A 8 -17.95 9.81 2.28
CA GLU A 8 -17.87 11.21 1.84
C GLU A 8 -18.48 12.14 2.89
N ARG A 9 -19.41 11.65 3.72
CA ARG A 9 -19.89 12.34 4.92
C ARG A 9 -18.77 12.77 5.88
N PHE A 10 -17.66 12.02 5.93
CA PHE A 10 -16.49 12.36 6.74
C PHE A 10 -15.47 13.22 5.97
N GLY A 11 -15.79 13.66 4.75
CA GLY A 11 -14.89 14.40 3.88
C GLY A 11 -13.86 13.53 3.17
N ILE A 12 -14.03 12.20 3.18
CA ILE A 12 -13.09 11.27 2.53
C ILE A 12 -13.61 10.94 1.13
N GLY A 13 -12.88 11.38 0.11
CA GLY A 13 -13.14 11.05 -1.28
C GLY A 13 -12.06 10.12 -1.86
N PRO A 14 -12.40 9.17 -2.75
CA PRO A 14 -11.40 8.38 -3.46
C PRO A 14 -10.66 9.26 -4.48
N MET A 15 -9.33 9.29 -4.40
CA MET A 15 -8.48 9.98 -5.37
C MET A 15 -7.80 8.96 -6.29
N ALA A 16 -7.77 9.26 -7.59
CA ALA A 16 -7.19 8.37 -8.59
C ALA A 16 -5.66 8.39 -8.61
N THR A 17 -5.05 9.49 -8.15
CA THR A 17 -3.59 9.68 -8.18
C THR A 17 -3.01 9.65 -6.77
N PRO A 18 -1.85 8.99 -6.56
CA PRO A 18 -1.22 8.95 -5.24
C PRO A 18 -0.72 10.31 -4.79
N ARG A 19 -0.40 11.23 -5.72
CA ARG A 19 0.07 12.57 -5.36
C ARG A 19 -1.02 13.46 -4.74
N GLN A 20 -2.29 13.14 -5.00
CA GLN A 20 -3.45 13.86 -4.46
C GLN A 20 -4.06 13.12 -3.26
N ALA A 21 -3.59 11.92 -2.94
CA ALA A 21 -4.12 11.09 -1.87
C ALA A 21 -3.23 11.20 -0.63
N ASP A 22 -3.86 11.38 0.53
CA ASP A 22 -3.15 11.42 1.82
C ASP A 22 -3.25 10.08 2.57
N VAL A 23 -4.30 9.30 2.31
CA VAL A 23 -4.53 7.99 2.94
C VAL A 23 -4.37 6.87 1.91
N LEU A 24 -3.48 5.93 2.22
CA LEU A 24 -3.30 4.71 1.44
C LEU A 24 -3.99 3.54 2.14
N LEU A 25 -5.04 3.02 1.51
CA LEU A 25 -5.72 1.82 1.97
C LEU A 25 -5.12 0.59 1.30
N VAL A 26 -4.43 -0.26 2.06
CA VAL A 26 -3.90 -1.54 1.54
C VAL A 26 -4.90 -2.64 1.80
N THR A 27 -5.68 -2.98 0.76
CA THR A 27 -6.75 -3.97 0.82
C THR A 27 -6.30 -5.35 0.36
N GLY A 28 -6.50 -6.35 1.23
CA GLY A 28 -6.27 -7.75 0.89
C GLY A 28 -4.83 -8.21 1.06
N TYR A 29 -4.46 -9.28 0.35
CA TYR A 29 -3.13 -9.87 0.45
C TYR A 29 -2.14 -9.14 -0.46
N VAL A 30 -0.89 -9.07 -0.01
CA VAL A 30 0.19 -8.44 -0.75
C VAL A 30 1.10 -9.51 -1.31
N SER A 31 1.18 -9.58 -2.64
CA SER A 31 2.16 -10.44 -3.32
C SER A 31 3.52 -9.74 -3.45
N LEU A 32 4.58 -10.51 -3.69
CA LEU A 32 5.93 -9.98 -3.98
C LEU A 32 5.90 -8.93 -5.11
N LYS A 33 5.12 -9.21 -6.17
CA LYS A 33 4.99 -8.31 -7.33
C LYS A 33 4.20 -7.05 -6.99
N THR A 34 3.16 -7.17 -6.17
CA THR A 34 2.31 -6.04 -5.76
C THR A 34 3.05 -5.14 -4.77
N LEU A 35 3.86 -5.70 -3.86
CA LEU A 35 4.63 -4.95 -2.87
C LEU A 35 5.46 -3.84 -3.55
N LYS A 36 6.18 -4.17 -4.63
CA LYS A 36 6.97 -3.19 -5.39
C LYS A 36 6.15 -2.00 -5.87
N ARG A 37 4.88 -2.21 -6.23
CA ARG A 37 3.98 -1.14 -6.64
C ARG A 37 3.48 -0.34 -5.45
N ILE A 38 3.12 -1.00 -4.35
CA ILE A 38 2.67 -0.32 -3.13
C ILE A 38 3.77 0.60 -2.59
N ILE A 39 5.02 0.14 -2.52
CA ILE A 39 6.15 0.96 -2.06
C ILE A 39 6.31 2.19 -2.95
N ARG A 40 6.28 2.01 -4.27
CA ARG A 40 6.38 3.14 -5.22
C ARG A 40 5.22 4.13 -5.07
N THR A 41 4.00 3.63 -4.89
CA THR A 41 2.82 4.47 -4.64
C THR A 41 3.01 5.25 -3.36
N TYR A 42 3.43 4.60 -2.27
CA TYR A 42 3.67 5.23 -0.98
C TYR A 42 4.77 6.29 -1.05
N GLU A 43 5.86 6.04 -1.77
CA GLU A 43 6.95 7.00 -1.97
C GLU A 43 6.53 8.22 -2.79
N GLN A 44 5.59 8.07 -3.72
CA GLN A 44 5.06 9.17 -4.53
C GLN A 44 4.03 10.04 -3.82
N MET A 45 3.48 9.60 -2.68
CA MET A 45 2.53 10.39 -1.88
C MET A 45 3.24 11.52 -1.13
N PRO A 46 2.64 12.74 -1.10
CA PRO A 46 3.15 13.86 -0.32
C PRO A 46 3.06 13.57 1.19
N GLU A 47 3.69 14.42 1.99
CA GLU A 47 3.52 14.39 3.45
C GLU A 47 2.57 15.49 3.89
N PRO A 48 1.66 15.23 4.84
CA PRO A 48 1.46 14.02 5.64
C PRO A 48 0.75 12.87 4.91
N LYS A 49 1.12 11.61 5.22
CA LYS A 49 0.48 10.41 4.66
C LYS A 49 0.28 9.32 5.69
N TRP A 50 -0.83 8.60 5.57
CA TRP A 50 -1.22 7.53 6.49
C TRP A 50 -1.54 6.24 5.76
N VAL A 51 -1.15 5.11 6.35
CA VAL A 51 -1.40 3.79 5.78
C VAL A 51 -2.34 3.02 6.67
N LEU A 52 -3.47 2.61 6.09
CA LEU A 52 -4.46 1.77 6.74
C LEU A 52 -4.35 0.35 6.16
N ALA A 53 -3.97 -0.59 7.01
CA ALA A 53 -3.83 -2.00 6.66
C ALA A 53 -5.17 -2.71 6.86
N PHE A 54 -5.70 -3.30 5.80
CA PHE A 54 -7.06 -3.80 5.78
C PHE A 54 -7.10 -5.31 5.71
N GLY A 55 -7.67 -5.91 6.77
CA GLY A 55 -7.86 -7.35 6.91
C GLY A 55 -6.64 -8.09 7.43
N SER A 56 -6.86 -9.35 7.83
CA SER A 56 -5.82 -10.21 8.42
C SER A 56 -4.63 -10.45 7.50
N CYS A 57 -4.85 -10.44 6.19
CA CYS A 57 -3.80 -10.72 5.19
C CYS A 57 -2.62 -9.75 5.27
N THR A 58 -2.84 -8.51 5.71
CA THR A 58 -1.77 -7.51 5.84
C THR A 58 -0.99 -7.61 7.15
N VAL A 59 -1.56 -8.26 8.16
CA VAL A 59 -1.00 -8.35 9.52
C VAL A 59 -0.17 -9.63 9.69
N ASN A 60 -0.73 -10.78 9.28
CA ASN A 60 -0.10 -12.09 9.48
C ASN A 60 -0.16 -12.99 8.23
N GLY A 61 -0.53 -12.47 7.06
CA GLY A 61 -0.71 -13.24 5.82
C GLY A 61 -2.09 -13.91 5.72
N GLY A 62 -2.87 -13.92 6.80
CA GLY A 62 -4.22 -14.46 6.83
C GLY A 62 -4.27 -15.92 6.38
N ILE A 63 -5.21 -16.25 5.49
CA ILE A 63 -5.32 -17.59 4.91
C ILE A 63 -4.12 -17.97 4.03
N TYR A 64 -3.36 -16.98 3.54
CA TYR A 64 -2.24 -17.18 2.63
C TYR A 64 -0.88 -17.17 3.34
N TRP A 65 -0.83 -17.42 4.66
CA TRP A 65 0.41 -17.32 5.42
C TRP A 65 1.52 -18.28 4.94
N ASP A 66 1.15 -19.44 4.39
CA ASP A 66 2.07 -20.48 3.87
C ASP A 66 2.28 -20.40 2.34
N SER A 67 1.86 -19.31 1.69
CA SER A 67 2.05 -19.17 0.25
C SER A 67 3.43 -18.61 -0.08
N TYR A 68 4.08 -19.16 -1.10
CA TYR A 68 5.41 -18.75 -1.58
C TYR A 68 5.49 -17.29 -2.08
N ASN A 69 4.35 -16.70 -2.43
CA ASN A 69 4.28 -15.39 -3.09
C ASN A 69 3.72 -14.28 -2.18
N THR A 70 3.10 -14.63 -1.07
CA THR A 70 2.48 -13.65 -0.18
C THR A 70 3.46 -13.21 0.89
N ILE A 71 3.28 -11.97 1.32
CA ILE A 71 4.01 -11.42 2.44
C ILE A 71 3.14 -11.58 3.68
N THR A 72 3.73 -12.07 4.75
CA THR A 72 3.04 -12.30 6.02
C THR A 72 2.79 -11.02 6.78
N ASN A 73 3.77 -10.11 6.85
CA ASN A 73 3.65 -8.88 7.62
C ASN A 73 3.97 -7.63 6.78
N LEU A 74 2.98 -6.78 6.54
CA LEU A 74 3.15 -5.54 5.78
C LEU A 74 3.97 -4.48 6.55
N ALA A 75 3.87 -4.48 7.88
CA ALA A 75 4.51 -3.47 8.73
C ALA A 75 6.05 -3.54 8.71
N GLU A 76 6.63 -4.64 8.21
CA GLU A 76 8.08 -4.77 7.99
C GLU A 76 8.58 -3.94 6.80
N TYR A 77 7.72 -3.65 5.82
CA TYR A 77 8.11 -3.04 4.54
C TYR A 77 7.66 -1.60 4.41
N ILE A 78 6.49 -1.26 4.96
CA ILE A 78 5.88 0.07 4.90
C ILE A 78 5.32 0.38 6.29
N PRO A 79 5.41 1.63 6.77
CA PRO A 79 4.80 2.03 8.04
C PRO A 79 3.28 1.86 7.96
N VAL A 80 2.69 1.19 8.95
CA VAL A 80 1.24 1.06 9.09
C VAL A 80 0.79 1.84 10.30
N ASP A 81 -0.21 2.70 10.15
CA ASP A 81 -0.77 3.50 11.26
C ASP A 81 -1.88 2.72 11.98
N ILE A 82 -2.83 2.17 11.23
CA ILE A 82 -3.98 1.44 11.77
C ILE A 82 -4.19 0.15 10.99
N THR A 83 -4.49 -0.93 11.72
CA THR A 83 -4.88 -2.22 11.18
C THR A 83 -6.36 -2.50 11.45
N VAL A 84 -7.13 -2.85 10.42
CA VAL A 84 -8.53 -3.27 10.56
C VAL A 84 -8.61 -4.78 10.53
N SER A 85 -9.04 -5.40 11.62
CA SER A 85 -9.23 -6.85 11.69
C SER A 85 -10.47 -7.31 10.91
N GLY A 86 -10.32 -8.35 10.09
CA GLY A 86 -11.42 -9.01 9.38
C GLY A 86 -10.95 -9.78 8.14
N CYS A 87 -11.83 -10.63 7.58
CA CYS A 87 -11.56 -11.41 6.37
C CYS A 87 -12.89 -11.80 5.67
N MET A 88 -13.65 -10.89 5.04
CA MET A 88 -13.48 -9.44 4.85
C MET A 88 -14.05 -8.67 6.06
N PRO A 89 -13.45 -7.56 6.52
CA PRO A 89 -14.06 -6.74 7.57
C PRO A 89 -15.39 -6.12 7.10
N ARG A 90 -16.32 -5.95 8.05
CA ARG A 90 -17.60 -5.30 7.77
C ARG A 90 -17.39 -3.80 7.51
N PRO A 91 -18.18 -3.17 6.62
CA PRO A 91 -18.04 -1.74 6.31
C PRO A 91 -18.06 -0.82 7.54
N GLU A 92 -18.83 -1.18 8.57
CA GLU A 92 -18.90 -0.44 9.84
C GLU A 92 -17.54 -0.41 10.56
N ALA A 93 -16.81 -1.52 10.55
CA ALA A 93 -15.48 -1.60 11.16
C ALA A 93 -14.45 -0.73 10.41
N VAL A 94 -14.64 -0.56 9.10
CA VAL A 94 -13.81 0.32 8.27
C VAL A 94 -14.08 1.78 8.61
N MET A 95 -15.35 2.15 8.79
CA MET A 95 -15.74 3.50 9.21
C MET A 95 -15.21 3.84 10.60
N ASP A 96 -15.26 2.89 11.53
CA ASP A 96 -14.71 3.06 12.88
C ASP A 96 -13.19 3.24 12.86
N ALA A 97 -12.49 2.47 12.02
CA ALA A 97 -11.05 2.62 11.83
C ALA A 97 -10.68 3.99 11.24
N LEU A 98 -11.46 4.51 10.29
CA LEU A 98 -11.27 5.86 9.74
C LEU A 98 -11.53 6.95 10.78
N GLN A 99 -12.57 6.81 11.61
CA GLN A 99 -12.82 7.75 12.72
C GLN A 99 -11.69 7.70 13.77
N THR A 100 -11.17 6.51 14.06
CA THR A 100 -10.02 6.34 14.95
C THR A 100 -8.77 7.00 14.35
N LEU A 101 -8.55 6.87 13.04
CA LEU A 101 -7.47 7.57 12.35
C LEU A 101 -7.58 9.08 12.53
N MET A 102 -8.77 9.66 12.32
CA MET A 102 -9.00 11.09 12.52
C MET A 102 -8.67 11.55 13.94
N LYS A 103 -9.06 10.76 14.95
CA LYS A 103 -8.72 11.05 16.36
C LYS A 103 -7.21 11.00 16.61
N MET A 104 -6.51 10.02 16.04
CA MET A 104 -5.06 9.90 16.15
C MET A 104 -4.32 11.03 15.41
N ILE A 105 -4.88 11.55 14.32
CA ILE A 105 -4.34 12.72 13.62
C ILE A 105 -4.51 13.97 14.50
N GLN A 106 -5.66 14.14 15.14
CA GLN A 106 -5.92 15.25 16.06
C GLN A 106 -5.02 15.21 17.30
N SER A 107 -4.72 14.02 17.84
CA SER A 107 -3.80 13.87 18.98
C SER A 107 -2.31 14.01 18.59
N GLY A 108 -1.99 13.96 17.29
CA GLY A 108 -0.62 14.00 16.79
C GLY A 108 0.14 12.66 16.89
N GLU A 109 -0.54 11.59 17.26
CA GLU A 109 0.04 10.24 17.40
C GLU A 109 0.18 9.51 16.05
N ALA A 110 -0.60 9.91 15.04
CA ALA A 110 -0.56 9.36 13.67
C ALA A 110 0.66 9.85 12.87
N GLY A 111 1.84 9.37 13.27
CA GLY A 111 3.14 9.80 12.75
C GLY A 111 3.96 8.69 12.07
N ALA A 112 3.34 7.62 11.55
CA ALA A 112 4.12 6.50 11.02
C ALA A 112 4.99 6.88 9.80
N TYR A 113 4.60 7.90 9.03
CA TYR A 113 5.44 8.48 7.98
C TYR A 113 6.76 9.10 8.51
N LYS A 114 6.77 9.65 9.73
CA LYS A 114 8.00 10.15 10.37
C LYS A 114 8.93 9.00 10.72
N LYS A 115 8.38 7.91 11.28
CA LYS A 115 9.12 6.68 11.58
C LYS A 115 9.77 6.08 10.34
N TYR A 116 9.11 6.16 9.19
CA TYR A 116 9.67 5.69 7.92
C TYR A 116 10.89 6.49 7.46
N LYS A 117 10.88 7.81 7.69
CA LYS A 117 12.05 8.66 7.41
C LYS A 117 13.20 8.40 8.37
N GLU A 118 12.91 8.28 9.66
CA GLU A 118 13.90 8.02 10.70
C GLU A 118 14.55 6.64 10.53
N ASN A 119 13.75 5.61 10.23
CA ASN A 119 14.19 4.22 10.10
C ASN A 119 14.23 3.76 8.63
N TYR A 120 14.57 4.65 7.70
CA TYR A 120 14.51 4.34 6.26
C TYR A 120 15.38 3.12 5.90
N GLU A 121 16.56 2.99 6.49
CA GLU A 121 17.49 1.87 6.25
C GLU A 121 16.88 0.51 6.63
N TYR A 122 16.12 0.45 7.72
CA TYR A 122 15.44 -0.77 8.17
C TYR A 122 14.41 -1.22 7.13
N TYR A 123 13.53 -0.31 6.72
CA TYR A 123 12.52 -0.61 5.71
C TYR A 123 13.17 -0.97 4.38
N LYS A 124 14.21 -0.25 3.97
CA LYS A 124 14.92 -0.50 2.73
C LYS A 124 15.58 -1.88 2.70
N ALA A 125 16.24 -2.28 3.79
CA ALA A 125 16.85 -3.61 3.92
C ALA A 125 15.80 -4.73 3.81
N ASN A 126 14.64 -4.57 4.46
CA ASN A 126 13.54 -5.53 4.36
C ASN A 126 12.98 -5.60 2.94
N GLN A 127 12.77 -4.45 2.28
CA GLN A 127 12.31 -4.38 0.90
C GLN A 127 13.30 -5.05 -0.05
N ASP A 128 14.60 -4.80 0.07
CA ASP A 128 15.63 -5.35 -0.82
C ASP A 128 15.84 -6.86 -0.59
N ARG A 129 15.64 -7.37 0.63
CA ARG A 129 15.66 -8.81 0.94
C ARG A 129 14.65 -9.58 0.09
N VAL A 130 13.49 -8.98 -0.15
CA VAL A 130 12.35 -9.59 -0.83
C VAL A 130 12.34 -9.27 -2.32
N LEU A 131 12.63 -8.01 -2.66
CA LEU A 131 12.73 -7.52 -4.02
C LEU A 131 14.13 -7.77 -4.57
N ARG A 132 14.40 -9.02 -4.99
CA ARG A 132 15.61 -9.32 -5.79
C ARG A 132 15.72 -8.34 -6.96
N LYS A 133 16.95 -7.93 -7.31
CA LYS A 133 17.22 -7.16 -8.55
C LYS A 133 16.68 -7.96 -9.73
N THR A 134 15.52 -7.56 -10.21
CA THR A 134 14.79 -8.22 -11.30
C THR A 134 14.95 -7.38 -12.54
N TYR A 135 15.46 -8.00 -13.62
CA TYR A 135 15.59 -7.35 -14.91
C TYR A 135 14.23 -7.27 -15.61
N PRO A 136 13.92 -6.18 -16.33
CA PRO A 136 12.66 -6.03 -17.04
C PRO A 136 12.63 -6.92 -18.30
N ILE A 137 12.09 -8.13 -18.17
CA ILE A 137 11.99 -9.11 -19.28
C ILE A 137 11.11 -8.58 -20.44
N LEU A 138 10.15 -7.70 -20.15
CA LEU A 138 9.24 -7.13 -21.14
C LEU A 138 9.82 -5.90 -21.86
N GLY A 139 10.82 -5.23 -21.28
CA GLY A 139 11.40 -4.00 -21.85
C GLY A 139 12.27 -4.27 -23.07
N GLU A 140 13.08 -5.34 -23.03
CA GLU A 140 13.96 -5.72 -24.16
C GLU A 140 13.18 -6.09 -25.43
N LYS A 141 12.05 -6.80 -25.31
CA LYS A 141 11.29 -7.25 -26.48
C LYS A 141 10.42 -6.16 -27.12
N LEU A 142 10.02 -5.12 -26.38
CA LEU A 142 9.24 -4.02 -26.93
C LEU A 142 10.13 -3.03 -27.70
N ILE A 143 11.34 -2.76 -27.19
CA ILE A 143 12.34 -1.92 -27.90
C ILE A 143 12.76 -2.60 -29.21
N GLN A 144 13.01 -3.91 -29.19
CA GLN A 144 13.35 -4.66 -30.42
C GLN A 144 12.20 -4.68 -31.44
N ASN A 145 10.95 -4.68 -31.00
CA ASN A 145 9.80 -4.63 -31.90
C ASN A 145 9.53 -3.23 -32.46
N GLU A 146 9.81 -2.16 -31.70
CA GLU A 146 9.75 -0.77 -32.20
C GLU A 146 10.87 -0.49 -33.21
N GLU A 147 12.11 -0.97 -32.97
CA GLU A 147 13.21 -0.86 -33.93
C GLU A 147 12.95 -1.64 -35.22
N ALA A 148 12.32 -2.82 -35.13
CA ALA A 148 11.89 -3.60 -36.30
C ALA A 148 10.75 -2.92 -37.08
N ALA A 149 9.85 -2.20 -36.41
CA ALA A 149 8.75 -1.46 -37.05
C ALA A 149 9.22 -0.16 -37.74
N THR A 150 10.24 0.52 -37.19
CA THR A 150 10.78 1.77 -37.74
C THR A 150 11.73 1.53 -38.93
N SER A 151 12.07 0.27 -39.22
CA SER A 151 12.95 -0.12 -40.35
C SER A 151 12.17 -0.48 -41.63
N ILE A 152 10.86 -0.29 -41.64
CA ILE A 152 9.95 -0.64 -42.76
C ILE A 152 9.38 0.62 -43.46
N GLU A 153 9.74 1.83 -43.01
CA GLU A 153 9.49 3.09 -43.74
C GLU A 153 10.72 3.56 -44.53
#